data_AF-A0AAU7CU08-F1
#
_entry.id   AF-A0AAU7CU08-F1
#
_cell.length_a   1.000
_cell.length_b   1.000
_cell.length_c   1.000
_cell.angle_alpha   90.00
_cell.angle_beta   90.00
_cell.angle_gamma   90.00
#
_symmetry.space_group_name_H-M   'P 1'
#
loop_
_entity.id
_entity.type
_entity.pdbx_description
1 polymer ?
#
loop_
_entity_poly.entity_id
_entity_poly.type
_entity_poly.pdbx_seq_one_letter_code
_entity_poly.pdbx_strand_id
1 'polypeptide(L)'
;MSTNWMAPIGLSSIGEEIAVRRKTLGLSQAALAKQAKVGHSTLDALENDRLGELGLSKIIKLLSVLGMELKIQETSGRRPTLEELMEEDHDDQGLDRQR
;
A
#
# COMPACT_ATOMS: atom_id res chain seq x y z
N MET A 1 -5.26 15.55 -12.05
CA MET A 1 -5.19 14.07 -12.13
C MET A 1 -3.81 13.72 -11.64
N SER A 2 -3.64 13.46 -10.34
CA SER A 2 -2.32 13.26 -9.75
C SER A 2 -1.81 11.88 -10.11
N THR A 3 -0.78 11.83 -10.94
CA THR A 3 -0.09 10.60 -11.30
C THR A 3 0.89 10.30 -10.18
N ASN A 4 0.51 9.38 -9.29
CA ASN A 4 1.34 8.86 -8.21
C ASN A 4 2.57 8.14 -8.82
N TRP A 5 3.72 8.82 -8.94
CA TRP A 5 4.92 8.21 -9.50
C TRP A 5 5.65 7.36 -8.46
N MET A 6 5.53 6.05 -8.65
CA MET A 6 6.38 4.99 -8.10
C MET A 6 6.67 5.07 -6.60
N ALA A 7 5.62 5.00 -5.77
CA ALA A 7 5.78 4.28 -4.51
C ALA A 7 6.43 2.93 -4.83
N PRO A 8 7.54 2.53 -4.18
CA PRO A 8 8.15 1.24 -4.43
C PRO A 8 7.06 0.18 -4.26
N ILE A 9 6.89 -0.69 -5.26
CA ILE A 9 6.03 -1.89 -5.16
C ILE A 9 6.74 -2.85 -4.21
N GLY A 10 6.74 -2.47 -2.94
CA GLY A 10 7.39 -3.12 -1.83
C GLY A 10 6.34 -3.56 -0.83
N LEU A 11 6.72 -4.54 -0.01
CA LEU A 11 5.83 -5.12 0.98
C LEU A 11 5.31 -4.07 1.99
N SER A 12 6.12 -3.04 2.28
CA SER A 12 5.80 -1.91 3.15
C SER A 12 4.57 -1.13 2.66
N SER A 13 4.56 -0.73 1.38
CA SER A 13 3.43 0.00 0.77
C SER A 13 2.17 -0.87 0.73
N ILE A 14 2.30 -2.17 0.43
CA ILE A 14 1.17 -3.10 0.49
C ILE A 14 0.62 -3.21 1.92
N GLY A 15 1.50 -3.26 2.93
CA GLY A 15 1.13 -3.33 4.34
C GLY A 15 0.38 -2.08 4.81
N GLU A 16 0.81 -0.90 4.37
CA GLU A 16 0.13 0.36 4.65
C GLU A 16 -1.28 0.40 4.04
N GLU A 17 -1.42 0.07 2.75
CA GLU A 17 -2.72 0.02 2.08
C GLU A 17 -3.70 -0.98 2.73
N ILE A 18 -3.18 -2.14 3.15
CA ILE A 18 -3.94 -3.12 3.93
C ILE A 18 -4.41 -2.51 5.26
N ALA A 19 -3.53 -1.82 5.99
CA ALA A 19 -3.86 -1.19 7.27
C ALA A 19 -4.91 -0.09 7.11
N VAL A 20 -4.76 0.77 6.11
CA VAL A 20 -5.70 1.85 5.78
C VAL A 20 -7.07 1.26 5.46
N ARG A 21 -7.15 0.30 4.53
CA ARG A 21 -8.42 -0.31 4.15
C ARG A 21 -9.07 -1.06 5.31
N ARG A 22 -8.29 -1.80 6.11
CA ARG A 22 -8.79 -2.49 7.31
C ARG A 22 -9.46 -1.52 8.28
N LYS A 23 -8.81 -0.38 8.57
CA LYS A 23 -9.34 0.66 9.46
C LYS A 23 -10.63 1.28 8.90
N THR A 24 -10.68 1.55 7.59
CA THR A 24 -11.89 2.07 6.92
C THR A 24 -13.08 1.12 7.03
N LEU A 25 -12.83 -0.20 7.04
CA LEU A 25 -13.86 -1.24 7.26
C LEU A 25 -14.17 -1.49 8.75
N GLY A 26 -13.53 -0.79 9.68
CA GLY A 26 -13.73 -0.98 11.12
C GLY A 26 -13.23 -2.32 11.66
N LEU A 27 -12.37 -3.02 10.93
CA LEU A 27 -11.85 -4.33 11.32
C LEU A 27 -10.64 -4.19 12.27
N SER A 28 -10.59 -5.00 13.32
CA SER A 28 -9.35 -5.17 14.09
C SER A 28 -8.35 -6.04 13.32
N GLN A 29 -7.05 -5.96 13.65
CA GLN A 29 -6.03 -6.86 13.08
C GLN A 29 -6.39 -8.33 13.34
N ALA A 30 -6.80 -8.67 14.56
CA ALA A 30 -7.25 -10.03 14.90
C ALA A 30 -8.42 -10.51 14.03
N ALA A 31 -9.39 -9.64 13.74
CA ALA A 31 -10.52 -9.97 12.89
C ALA A 31 -10.09 -10.24 11.44
N LEU A 32 -9.29 -9.35 10.85
CA LEU A 32 -8.76 -9.53 9.49
C LEU A 32 -7.89 -10.79 9.39
N ALA A 33 -6.96 -10.98 10.34
CA ALA A 33 -6.06 -12.11 10.35
C ALA A 33 -6.82 -13.45 10.39
N LYS A 34 -7.85 -13.53 11.24
CA LYS A 34 -8.73 -14.70 11.36
C LYS A 34 -9.49 -14.98 10.06
N GLN A 35 -10.11 -13.95 9.46
CA GLN A 35 -10.89 -14.10 8.22
C GLN A 35 -10.00 -14.52 7.04
N ALA A 36 -8.80 -13.93 6.93
CA ALA A 36 -7.83 -14.24 5.89
C ALA A 36 -7.02 -15.53 6.16
N LYS A 37 -7.23 -16.20 7.30
CA LYS A 37 -6.48 -17.39 7.75
C LYS A 37 -4.96 -17.16 7.70
N VAL A 38 -4.52 -16.00 8.17
CA VAL A 38 -3.10 -15.63 8.34
C VAL A 38 -2.80 -15.40 9.82
N GLY A 39 -1.54 -15.57 10.22
CA GLY A 39 -1.14 -15.37 11.60
C GLY A 39 -1.30 -13.90 12.01
N HIS A 40 -1.81 -13.64 13.22
CA HIS A 40 -1.95 -12.28 13.74
C HIS A 40 -0.61 -11.54 13.78
N SER A 41 0.46 -12.19 14.23
CA SER A 41 1.82 -11.64 14.22
C SER A 41 2.33 -11.33 12.81
N THR A 42 1.90 -12.08 11.80
CA THR A 42 2.22 -11.80 10.40
C THR A 42 1.52 -10.54 9.92
N LEU A 43 0.24 -10.37 10.23
CA LEU A 43 -0.49 -9.15 9.85
C LEU A 43 0.04 -7.93 10.60
N ASP A 44 0.34 -8.07 11.89
CA ASP A 44 0.96 -7.01 12.68
C ASP A 44 2.33 -6.60 12.12
N ALA A 45 3.21 -7.56 11.82
CA ALA A 45 4.51 -7.25 11.23
C ALA A 45 4.38 -6.64 9.82
N LEU A 46 3.38 -7.06 9.03
CA LEU A 46 3.09 -6.49 7.72
C LEU A 46 2.66 -5.02 7.80
N GLU A 47 1.69 -4.71 8.65
CA GLU A 47 1.14 -3.34 8.79
C GLU A 47 2.11 -2.34 9.45
N ASN A 48 3.20 -2.84 10.04
CA ASN A 48 4.22 -2.01 10.70
C ASN A 48 5.61 -2.11 10.04
N ASP A 49 5.69 -2.57 8.80
CA ASP A 49 6.94 -2.64 8.02
C ASP A 49 8.08 -3.44 8.70
N ARG A 50 7.72 -4.56 9.35
CA ARG A 50 8.67 -5.48 10.01
C ARG A 50 8.86 -6.80 9.28
N LEU A 51 8.30 -6.95 8.08
CA LEU A 51 8.46 -8.16 7.26
C LEU A 51 9.43 -7.90 6.11
N GLY A 52 10.46 -8.74 5.99
CA GLY A 52 11.31 -8.76 4.79
C GLY A 52 10.65 -9.45 3.60
N GLU A 53 9.78 -10.44 3.85
CA GLU A 53 9.07 -11.19 2.81
C GLU A 53 7.69 -11.68 3.27
N LEU A 54 6.79 -11.86 2.30
CA LEU A 54 5.50 -12.50 2.51
C LEU A 54 5.04 -13.19 1.23
N GLY A 55 4.70 -14.48 1.31
CA GLY A 55 4.20 -15.23 0.16
C GLY A 55 2.91 -14.64 -0.41
N LEU A 56 2.84 -14.51 -1.74
CA LEU A 56 1.73 -13.90 -2.49
C LEU A 56 0.34 -14.41 -2.07
N SER A 57 0.19 -15.71 -1.78
CA SER A 57 -1.09 -16.29 -1.34
C SER A 57 -1.64 -15.62 -0.07
N LYS A 58 -0.77 -15.20 0.86
CA LYS A 58 -1.20 -14.50 2.09
C LYS A 58 -1.68 -13.09 1.76
N ILE A 59 -1.00 -12.39 0.84
CA ILE A 59 -1.41 -11.07 0.35
C ILE A 59 -2.80 -11.17 -0.30
N ILE A 60 -2.98 -12.09 -1.25
CA ILE A 60 -4.27 -12.29 -1.94
C ILE A 60 -5.42 -12.57 -0.95
N LYS A 61 -5.19 -13.41 0.08
CA LYS A 61 -6.22 -13.69 1.10
C LYS A 61 -6.60 -12.45 1.90
N LEU A 62 -5.62 -11.63 2.29
CA LEU A 62 -5.88 -10.37 2.98
C LEU A 62 -6.69 -9.42 2.10
N LEU A 63 -6.26 -9.22 0.86
CA LEU A 63 -6.95 -8.36 -0.11
C LEU A 63 -8.38 -8.82 -0.37
N SER A 64 -8.62 -10.13 -0.51
CA SER A 64 -9.96 -10.69 -0.71
C SER A 64 -10.92 -10.36 0.44
N VAL A 65 -10.48 -10.44 1.69
CA VAL A 65 -11.30 -10.03 2.85
C VAL A 65 -11.60 -8.52 2.85
N LEU A 66 -10.65 -7.72 2.36
CA LEU A 66 -10.75 -6.27 2.29
C LEU A 66 -11.51 -5.75 1.06
N GLY A 67 -11.92 -6.65 0.16
CA GLY A 67 -12.56 -6.30 -1.11
C GLY A 67 -11.62 -5.58 -2.06
N MET A 68 -10.34 -5.95 -2.07
CA MET A 68 -9.28 -5.40 -2.93
C MET A 68 -8.65 -6.51 -3.79
N GLU A 69 -7.93 -6.12 -4.84
CA GLU A 69 -7.21 -7.02 -5.74
C GLU A 69 -5.86 -6.44 -6.17
N LEU A 70 -4.95 -7.31 -6.63
CA LEU A 70 -3.73 -6.89 -7.32
C LEU A 70 -3.98 -6.88 -8.82
N LYS A 71 -3.54 -5.81 -9.48
CA LYS A 71 -3.59 -5.69 -10.95
C LYS A 71 -2.20 -5.78 -11.54
N ILE A 72 -2.03 -6.64 -12.54
CA ILE A 72 -0.82 -6.69 -13.37
C ILE A 72 -0.99 -5.65 -14.47
N GLN A 73 0.00 -4.78 -14.65
CA GLN A 73 0.02 -3.74 -15.66
C GLN A 73 1.41 -3.64 -16.28
N GLU A 74 1.47 -3.11 -17.51
CA GLU A 74 2.74 -2.78 -18.14
C GLU A 74 3.50 -1.76 -17.28
N THR A 75 4.82 -1.91 -17.18
CA THR A 75 5.63 -0.88 -16.52
C THR A 75 5.53 0.39 -17.34
N SER A 76 5.16 1.51 -16.70
CA SER A 76 5.20 2.84 -17.28
C SER A 76 6.65 3.16 -17.66
N GLY A 77 7.04 2.83 -18.89
CA GLY A 77 8.44 2.65 -19.31
C GLY A 77 9.31 3.91 -19.41
N ARG A 78 8.92 5.05 -18.83
CA ARG A 78 9.76 6.24 -18.78
C ARG A 78 10.22 6.45 -17.35
N ARG A 79 11.52 6.32 -17.07
CA ARG A 79 12.07 6.97 -15.87
C ARG A 79 11.74 8.46 -15.96
N PRO A 80 11.15 9.05 -14.93
CA PRO A 80 10.83 10.47 -14.95
C PRO A 80 12.16 11.21 -15.05
N THR A 81 12.13 12.31 -15.78
CA THR A 81 13.26 13.24 -15.82
C THR A 81 13.39 13.95 -14.47
N LEU A 82 14.58 14.48 -14.18
CA LEU A 82 14.81 15.26 -12.96
C LEU A 82 13.83 16.44 -12.86
N GLU A 83 13.48 17.05 -13.99
CA GLU A 83 12.51 18.15 -14.08
C GLU A 83 11.11 17.71 -13.63
N GLU A 84 10.62 16.56 -14.13
CA GLU A 84 9.33 15.98 -13.72
C GLU A 84 9.29 15.63 -12.22
N LEU A 85 10.41 15.13 -11.66
CA LEU A 85 10.52 14.85 -10.23
C LEU A 85 10.50 16.12 -9.37
N MET A 86 11.07 17.21 -9.86
CA MET A 86 11.13 18.49 -9.14
C MET A 86 9.78 19.23 -9.16
N GLU A 87 9.00 19.07 -10.23
CA GLU A 87 7.66 19.65 -10.34
C GLU A 87 6.65 18.96 -9.39
N GLU A 88 6.73 17.64 -9.23
CA GLU A 88 5.88 16.88 -8.29
C GLU A 88 6.08 17.32 -6.82
N ASP A 89 7.33 17.50 -6.37
CA ASP A 89 7.66 17.94 -5.00
C ASP A 89 7.14 19.37 -4.71
N HIS A 90 7.05 20.21 -5.74
CA HIS A 90 6.55 21.58 -5.60
C HIS A 90 5.03 21.62 -5.49
N ASP A 91 4.34 20.77 -6.25
CA ASP A 91 2.88 20.64 -6.23
C ASP A 91 2.38 20.07 -4.89
N ASP A 92 3.13 19.15 -4.26
CA ASP A 92 2.76 18.59 -2.95
C ASP A 92 2.97 19.61 -1.80
N GLN A 93 3.97 20.49 -1.91
CA GLN A 93 4.20 21.58 -0.94
C GLN A 93 3.33 22.82 -1.15
N GLY A 94 2.66 22.93 -2.31
CA GLY A 94 1.75 24.04 -2.63
C GLY A 94 0.41 23.96 -1.91
N LEU A 95 0.00 22.78 -1.44
CA LEU A 95 -1.32 22.55 -0.83
C LEU A 95 -1.39 22.86 0.66
N ASP A 96 -0.25 23.07 1.33
CA ASP A 96 -0.19 23.31 2.78
C ASP A 96 -0.11 24.80 3.16
N ARG A 97 -0.06 25.72 2.17
CA ARG A 97 0.03 27.18 2.41
C ARG A 97 -1.29 27.94 2.27
N GLN A 98 -2.41 27.26 2.05
CA GLN A 98 -3.74 27.86 1.98
C GLN A 98 -4.65 27.34 3.10
N ARG A 99 -4.26 27.59 4.36
CA ARG A 99 -5.15 27.64 5.52
C ARG A 99 -4.76 28.76 6.47
#